data_AF-A0A832X9N3-F1
#
_entry.id   AF-A0A832X9N3-F1
#
_cell.length_a   1.000
_cell.length_b   1.000
_cell.length_c   1.000
_cell.angle_alpha   90.00
_cell.angle_beta   90.00
_cell.angle_gamma   90.00
#
_symmetry.space_group_name_H-M   'P 1'
#
loop_
_entity.id
_entity.type
_entity.pdbx_description
1 polymer ?
#
loop_
_entity_poly.entity_id
_entity_poly.type
_entity_poly.pdbx_seq_one_letter_code
_entity_poly.pdbx_strand_id
1 'polypeptide(L)'
;MTGYIVVISCLGYAAFFLYVQLGQIERIVGTMNTETLEPKQLELLKDRVTRSAVQLKNEMLGMAVFGTVICVIGGLYTISMVIRPLKKLVQFAEENGKTELPEIKSNTELKQLATAIEILTNKLNQEKTKK
;
A
#
# COMPACT_ATOMS: atom_id res chain seq x y z
N MET A 1 -10.67 -3.16 6.86
CA MET A 1 -10.93 -4.00 5.66
C MET A 1 -10.58 -3.32 4.34
N THR A 2 -10.90 -2.03 4.13
CA THR A 2 -10.63 -1.28 2.89
C THR A 2 -9.14 -1.21 2.51
N GLY A 3 -8.23 -1.10 3.47
CA GLY A 3 -6.77 -1.07 3.19
C GLY A 3 -6.24 -2.35 2.52
N TYR A 4 -6.69 -3.52 2.98
CA TYR A 4 -6.28 -4.81 2.38
C TYR A 4 -6.83 -4.99 0.96
N ILE A 5 -8.05 -4.54 0.70
CA ILE A 5 -8.66 -4.57 -0.63
C ILE A 5 -7.84 -3.73 -1.62
N VAL A 6 -7.42 -2.52 -1.23
CA VAL A 6 -6.58 -1.66 -2.08
C VAL A 6 -5.24 -2.32 -2.39
N VAL A 7 -4.57 -2.91 -1.40
CA VAL A 7 -3.29 -3.61 -1.60
C VAL A 7 -3.45 -4.80 -2.55
N ILE A 8 -4.48 -5.62 -2.36
CA ILE A 8 -4.76 -6.77 -3.22
C ILE A 8 -5.07 -6.33 -4.65
N SER A 9 -5.83 -5.25 -4.85
CA SER A 9 -6.09 -4.69 -6.18
C SER A 9 -4.83 -4.18 -6.87
N CYS A 10 -3.93 -3.50 -6.16
CA CYS A 10 -2.66 -3.05 -6.71
C CYS A 10 -1.74 -4.23 -7.09
N LEU A 11 -1.64 -5.25 -6.24
CA LEU A 11 -0.86 -6.45 -6.53
C LEU A 11 -1.44 -7.25 -7.70
N GLY A 12 -2.77 -7.38 -7.77
CA GLY A 12 -3.46 -8.05 -8.87
C GLY A 12 -3.25 -7.35 -10.22
N TYR A 13 -3.31 -6.02 -10.24
CA TYR A 13 -3.01 -5.24 -11.45
C TYR A 13 -1.55 -5.41 -11.90
N ALA A 14 -0.60 -5.35 -10.97
CA ALA A 14 0.82 -5.55 -11.28
C ALA A 14 1.08 -6.96 -11.85
N ALA A 15 0.47 -7.99 -11.26
CA ALA A 15 0.57 -9.37 -11.74
C ALA A 15 -0.03 -9.55 -13.14
N PHE A 16 -1.21 -8.98 -13.39
CA PHE A 16 -1.86 -9.01 -14.70
C PHE A 16 -1.03 -8.30 -15.78
N PHE A 17 -0.48 -7.13 -15.45
CA PHE A 17 0.39 -6.38 -16.35
C PHE A 17 1.64 -7.18 -16.73
N LEU A 18 2.34 -7.77 -15.75
CA LEU A 18 3.50 -8.62 -16.01
C LEU A 18 3.14 -9.86 -16.84
N TYR A 19 1.99 -10.48 -16.59
CA TYR A 19 1.51 -11.63 -17.36
C TYR A 19 1.34 -11.31 -18.85
N VAL A 20 0.69 -10.18 -19.17
CA VAL A 20 0.51 -9.75 -20.57
C VAL A 20 1.85 -9.49 -21.26
N GLN A 21 2.79 -8.83 -20.57
CA GLN A 21 4.11 -8.49 -21.10
C GLN A 21 4.97 -9.74 -21.35
N LEU A 22 4.95 -10.70 -20.42
CA LEU A 22 5.65 -11.98 -20.56
C LEU A 22 5.12 -12.79 -21.75
N GLY A 23 3.80 -12.81 -21.96
CA GLY A 23 3.20 -13.48 -23.13
C GLY A 23 3.60 -12.86 -24.48
N GLN A 24 3.87 -11.56 -24.53
CA GLN A 24 4.40 -10.91 -25.73
C GLN A 24 5.86 -11.32 -26.01
N ILE A 25 6.68 -11.39 -24.96
CA ILE A 25 8.07 -11.86 -25.06
C ILE A 25 8.10 -13.33 -25.50
N GLU A 26 7.26 -14.18 -24.90
CA GLU A 26 7.15 -15.60 -25.23
C GLU A 26 6.74 -15.82 -26.70
N ARG A 27 5.82 -15.02 -27.25
CA ARG A 27 5.48 -15.08 -28.68
C ARG A 27 6.64 -14.69 -29.59
N ILE A 28 7.42 -13.67 -29.22
CA ILE A 28 8.60 -13.26 -30.00
C ILE A 28 9.66 -14.37 -29.99
N VAL A 29 9.93 -14.92 -28.81
CA VAL A 29 10.91 -16.01 -28.60
C VAL A 29 10.43 -17.31 -29.25
N GLY A 30 9.14 -17.63 -29.16
CA GLY A 30 8.53 -18.85 -29.71
C GLY A 30 8.48 -18.91 -31.24
N THR A 31 8.73 -17.79 -31.93
CA THR A 31 8.94 -17.80 -33.38
C THR A 31 10.37 -18.20 -33.79
N MET A 32 11.26 -18.52 -32.84
CA MET A 32 12.61 -18.99 -33.14
C MET A 32 12.62 -20.43 -33.65
N ASN A 33 13.38 -20.64 -34.73
CA ASN A 33 13.98 -21.93 -35.05
C ASN A 33 15.50 -21.79 -34.91
N THR A 34 16.06 -22.33 -33.84
CA THR A 34 17.49 -22.24 -33.50
C THR A 34 18.42 -22.94 -34.48
N GLU A 35 17.87 -23.79 -35.36
CA GLU A 35 18.64 -24.59 -36.32
C GLU A 35 18.78 -23.91 -37.69
N THR A 36 18.00 -22.87 -38.00
CA THR A 36 17.96 -22.20 -39.32
C THR A 36 18.08 -20.67 -39.29
N LEU A 37 18.42 -20.08 -38.13
CA LEU A 37 18.51 -18.64 -37.94
C LEU A 37 19.68 -18.02 -38.73
N GLU A 38 19.36 -17.34 -39.83
CA GLU A 38 20.30 -16.52 -40.58
C GLU A 38 20.71 -15.27 -39.75
N PRO A 39 21.98 -14.80 -39.78
CA PRO A 39 22.49 -13.72 -38.92
C PRO A 39 21.63 -12.44 -38.93
N LYS A 40 21.02 -12.12 -40.07
CA LYS A 40 20.13 -10.96 -40.24
C LYS A 40 18.82 -11.09 -39.46
N GLN A 41 18.27 -12.30 -39.33
CA GLN A 41 17.06 -12.55 -38.54
C GLN A 41 17.34 -12.49 -37.04
N LEU A 42 18.55 -12.90 -36.63
CA LEU A 42 19.02 -12.76 -35.26
C LEU A 42 19.14 -11.28 -34.85
N GLU A 43 19.66 -10.44 -35.73
CA GLU A 43 19.79 -8.99 -35.48
C GLU A 43 18.42 -8.29 -35.38
N LEU A 44 17.48 -8.63 -36.27
CA LEU A 44 16.10 -8.15 -36.22
C LEU A 44 15.37 -8.62 -34.94
N LEU A 45 15.64 -9.84 -34.48
CA LEU A 45 15.09 -10.37 -33.24
C LEU A 45 15.65 -9.62 -32.04
N LYS A 46 16.96 -9.43 -31.98
CA LYS A 46 17.63 -8.65 -30.93
C LYS A 46 17.05 -7.25 -30.84
N ASP A 47 16.83 -6.60 -31.97
CA ASP A 47 16.25 -5.25 -32.02
C ASP A 47 14.80 -5.23 -31.49
N ARG A 48 13.95 -6.19 -31.90
CA ARG A 48 12.57 -6.30 -31.40
C ARG A 48 12.50 -6.60 -29.91
N VAL A 49 13.32 -7.52 -29.42
CA VAL A 49 13.38 -7.87 -27.99
C VAL A 49 13.89 -6.69 -27.17
N THR A 50 14.93 -6.00 -27.65
CA THR A 50 15.48 -4.83 -26.97
C THR A 50 14.47 -3.69 -26.91
N ARG A 51 13.76 -3.42 -28.01
CA ARG A 51 12.70 -2.40 -28.06
C ARG A 51 11.55 -2.73 -27.12
N SER A 52 11.11 -3.99 -27.08
CA SER A 52 10.06 -4.46 -26.18
C SER A 52 10.49 -4.33 -24.70
N ALA A 53 11.71 -4.75 -24.37
CA ALA A 53 12.26 -4.62 -23.02
C ALA A 53 12.39 -3.16 -22.56
N VAL A 54 12.77 -2.24 -23.46
CA VAL A 54 12.84 -0.79 -23.17
C VAL A 54 11.45 -0.22 -22.92
N GLN A 55 10.45 -0.62 -23.70
CA GLN A 55 9.07 -0.20 -23.49
C GLN A 55 8.54 -0.69 -22.13
N LEU A 56 8.71 -1.98 -21.83
CA LEU A 56 8.34 -2.56 -20.53
C LEU A 56 9.01 -1.82 -19.37
N LYS A 57 10.31 -1.56 -19.46
CA LYS A 57 11.06 -0.82 -18.45
C LYS A 57 10.49 0.59 -18.22
N ASN A 58 10.16 1.31 -19.30
CA ASN A 58 9.61 2.66 -19.20
C ASN A 58 8.21 2.67 -18.58
N GLU A 59 7.36 1.71 -18.94
CA GLU A 59 6.03 1.55 -18.35
C GLU A 59 6.10 1.16 -16.87
N MET A 60 6.99 0.23 -16.50
CA MET A 60 7.26 -0.12 -15.10
C MET A 60 7.77 1.06 -14.29
N LEU A 61 8.66 1.89 -14.87
CA LEU A 61 9.15 3.10 -14.22
C LEU A 61 8.00 4.08 -13.95
N GLY A 62 7.11 4.29 -14.92
CA GLY A 62 5.92 5.12 -14.75
C GLY A 62 5.02 4.64 -13.62
N MET A 63 4.75 3.33 -13.57
CA MET A 63 3.96 2.74 -12.48
C MET A 63 4.65 2.85 -11.12
N ALA A 64 5.98 2.68 -11.04
CA ALA A 64 6.74 2.79 -9.80
C ALA A 64 6.69 4.21 -9.23
N VAL A 65 6.82 5.23 -10.10
CA VAL A 65 6.69 6.63 -9.69
C VAL A 65 5.29 6.92 -9.17
N PHE A 66 4.25 6.50 -9.91
CA PHE A 66 2.86 6.70 -9.49
C PHE A 66 2.54 5.96 -8.17
N GLY A 67 3.00 4.72 -8.03
CA GLY A 67 2.86 3.93 -6.82
C GLY A 67 3.54 4.59 -5.62
N THR A 68 4.72 5.18 -5.82
CA THR A 68 5.45 5.91 -4.77
C THR A 68 4.66 7.13 -4.28
N VAL A 69 4.07 7.90 -5.20
CA VAL A 69 3.22 9.06 -4.84
C VAL A 69 2.03 8.62 -4.00
N ILE A 70 1.32 7.56 -4.42
CA ILE A 70 0.18 7.02 -3.67
C ILE A 70 0.61 6.53 -2.28
N CYS A 71 1.74 5.81 -2.19
CA CYS A 71 2.26 5.33 -0.92
C CYS A 71 2.59 6.47 0.06
N VAL A 72 3.21 7.56 -0.43
CA VAL A 72 3.51 8.73 0.39
C VAL A 72 2.21 9.36 0.92
N ILE A 73 1.21 9.56 0.06
CA ILE A 73 -0.09 10.13 0.45
C ILE A 73 -0.80 9.22 1.47
N GLY A 74 -0.84 7.91 1.20
CA GLY A 74 -1.44 6.93 2.11
C GLY A 74 -0.72 6.85 3.45
N GLY A 75 0.62 6.97 3.46
CA GLY A 75 1.44 7.05 4.68
C GLY A 75 1.11 8.29 5.50
N LEU A 76 1.04 9.47 4.87
CA LEU A 76 0.66 10.72 5.53
C LEU A 76 -0.76 10.66 6.11
N TYR A 77 -1.69 10.06 5.37
CA TYR A 77 -3.06 9.84 5.84
C TYR A 77 -3.09 8.92 7.06
N THR A 78 -2.32 7.83 7.04
CA THR A 78 -2.21 6.88 8.15
C THR A 78 -1.63 7.54 9.40
N ILE A 79 -0.57 8.35 9.25
CA ILE A 79 0.01 9.11 10.36
C ILE A 79 -1.03 10.04 10.99
N SER A 80 -1.79 10.74 10.15
CA SER A 80 -2.73 11.78 10.59
C SER A 80 -4.00 11.22 11.21
N MET A 81 -4.58 10.15 10.64
CA MET A 81 -5.84 9.58 11.12
C MET A 81 -5.69 8.45 12.13
N VAL A 82 -4.55 7.76 12.16
CA VAL A 82 -4.36 6.59 13.03
C VAL A 82 -3.31 6.87 14.09
N ILE A 83 -2.07 7.15 13.68
CA ILE A 83 -0.94 7.22 14.63
C ILE A 83 -1.09 8.41 15.58
N ARG A 84 -1.40 9.60 15.08
CA ARG A 84 -1.57 10.80 15.92
C ARG A 84 -2.70 10.66 16.94
N PRO A 85 -3.94 10.27 16.56
CA PRO A 85 -5.00 10.07 17.54
C PRO A 85 -4.70 8.95 18.54
N LEU A 86 -4.09 7.84 18.09
CA LEU A 86 -3.71 6.74 18.97
C LEU A 86 -2.68 7.18 20.01
N LYS A 87 -1.67 7.97 19.62
CA LYS A 87 -0.67 8.52 20.56
C LYS A 87 -1.34 9.40 21.63
N LYS A 88 -2.31 10.23 21.24
CA LYS A 88 -3.09 11.04 22.19
C LYS A 88 -3.95 10.19 23.13
N LEU A 89 -4.55 9.10 22.62
CA LEU A 89 -5.30 8.17 23.47
C LEU A 89 -4.42 7.46 24.50
N VAL A 90 -3.21 7.08 24.13
CA VAL A 90 -2.23 6.49 25.07
C VAL A 90 -1.89 7.50 26.17
N GLN A 91 -1.60 8.76 25.82
CA GLN A 91 -1.35 9.81 26.81
C GLN A 91 -2.55 10.04 27.73
N PHE A 92 -3.77 10.05 27.19
CA PHE A 92 -4.99 10.14 28.00
C PHE A 92 -5.12 9.01 29.02
N ALA A 93 -4.80 7.78 28.62
CA ALA A 93 -4.81 6.63 29.51
C ALA A 93 -3.71 6.72 30.58
N GLU A 94 -2.49 7.09 30.20
CA GLU A 94 -1.35 7.25 31.13
C GLU A 94 -1.61 8.32 32.19
N GLU A 95 -2.23 9.44 31.80
CA GLU A 95 -2.53 10.55 32.71
C GLU A 95 -3.84 10.37 33.51
N ASN A 96 -4.44 9.16 33.50
CA ASN A 96 -5.72 8.85 34.15
C ASN A 96 -6.86 9.80 33.76
N GLY A 97 -6.88 10.24 32.50
CA GLY A 97 -7.92 11.10 31.94
C GLY A 97 -7.85 12.57 32.34
N LYS A 98 -6.69 13.04 32.81
CA LYS A 98 -6.48 14.47 33.10
C LYS A 98 -6.27 15.34 31.86
N THR A 99 -5.95 14.73 30.72
CA THR A 99 -5.81 15.41 29.42
C THR A 99 -7.10 15.32 28.61
N GLU A 100 -7.23 16.16 27.58
CA GLU A 100 -8.38 16.14 26.69
C GLU A 100 -8.46 14.83 25.87
N LEU A 101 -9.67 14.27 25.77
CA LEU A 101 -9.94 13.13 24.90
C LEU A 101 -9.77 13.56 23.43
N PRO A 102 -8.99 12.84 22.61
CA PRO A 102 -8.76 13.26 21.23
C PRO A 102 -10.05 13.19 20.40
N GLU A 103 -10.37 14.29 19.70
CA GLU A 103 -11.46 14.30 18.71
C GLU A 103 -11.09 13.44 17.49
N ILE A 104 -11.71 12.26 17.41
CA ILE A 104 -11.55 11.33 16.28
C ILE A 104 -12.69 11.54 15.30
N LYS A 105 -12.42 12.31 14.24
CA LYS A 105 -13.43 12.72 13.25
C LYS A 105 -13.95 11.61 12.33
N SER A 106 -13.12 10.64 11.99
CA SER A 106 -13.35 9.79 10.80
C SER A 106 -13.10 8.29 10.99
N ASN A 107 -12.44 7.87 12.07
CA ASN A 107 -12.14 6.47 12.32
C ASN A 107 -13.07 5.92 13.41
N THR A 108 -14.07 5.14 13.00
CA THR A 108 -15.08 4.55 13.90
C THR A 108 -14.47 3.62 14.95
N GLU A 109 -13.46 2.83 14.57
CA GLU A 109 -12.79 1.88 15.48
C GLU A 109 -12.02 2.64 16.58
N LEU A 110 -11.25 3.67 16.20
CA LEU A 110 -10.54 4.51 17.17
C LEU A 110 -11.51 5.32 18.05
N LYS A 111 -12.64 5.77 17.49
CA LYS A 111 -13.68 6.46 18.27
C LYS A 111 -14.30 5.53 19.32
N GLN A 112 -14.60 4.29 18.95
CA GLN A 112 -15.07 3.27 19.90
C GLN A 112 -14.02 2.99 20.99
N LEU A 113 -12.74 2.89 20.61
CA LEU A 113 -11.65 2.73 21.56
C LEU A 113 -11.55 3.91 22.53
N ALA A 114 -11.66 5.15 22.04
CA ALA A 114 -11.64 6.35 22.86
C ALA A 114 -12.74 6.34 23.93
N THR A 115 -13.98 6.03 23.51
CA THR A 115 -15.13 5.92 24.42
C THR A 115 -14.92 4.82 25.46
N ALA A 116 -14.37 3.66 25.07
CA ALA A 116 -14.10 2.57 26.00
C ALA A 116 -13.06 2.95 27.05
N ILE A 117 -11.98 3.64 26.65
CA ILE A 117 -10.94 4.15 27.57
C ILE A 117 -11.54 5.18 28.53
N GLU A 118 -12.35 6.12 28.05
CA GLU A 118 -13.00 7.13 28.88
C GLU A 118 -13.90 6.49 29.95
N ILE A 119 -14.75 5.53 29.57
CA ILE A 119 -15.61 4.81 30.52
C ILE A 119 -14.78 4.08 31.58
N LEU A 120 -13.68 3.43 31.17
CA LEU A 120 -12.81 2.70 32.09
C LEU A 120 -12.12 3.65 33.08
N THR A 121 -11.55 4.74 32.59
CA THR A 121 -10.89 5.77 33.40
C THR A 121 -11.86 6.40 34.41
N ASN A 122 -13.10 6.69 33.98
CA ASN A 122 -14.13 7.23 34.88
C ASN A 122 -14.50 6.24 35.99
N LYS A 123 -14.62 4.94 35.69
CA LYS A 123 -14.86 3.90 36.70
C LYS A 123 -13.72 3.82 37.72
N LEU A 124 -12.46 3.81 37.24
CA LEU A 124 -11.26 3.79 38.08
C LEU A 124 -11.18 5.01 39.01
N ASN A 125 -11.51 6.21 38.50
CA ASN A 125 -11.53 7.42 39.30
C ASN A 125 -12.65 7.39 40.36
N GLN A 126 -13.84 6.89 40.03
CA GLN A 126 -14.94 6.72 41.00
C GLN A 126 -14.59 5.71 42.11
N GLU A 127 -13.89 4.63 41.78
CA GLU A 127 -13.41 3.66 42.79
C GLU A 127 -12.33 4.25 43.71
N LYS A 128 -11.43 5.08 43.17
CA LYS A 128 -10.44 5.80 43.99
C LYS A 128 -11.08 6.77 44.97
N THR A 129 -12.14 7.48 44.57
CA THR A 129 -12.84 8.45 45.44
C THR A 129 -13.72 7.78 46.51
N LYS A 130 -14.04 6.48 46.36
CA LYS A 130 -14.83 5.70 47.33
C LYS A 130 -13.98 5.02 48.42
N LYS A 131 -12.64 5.07 48.30
CA LYS A 131 -11.69 4.61 49.34
C LYS A 131 -11.19 5.79 50.16
#